data_AF-A0A3C0IX55-F1
#
_entry.id   AF-A0A3C0IX55-F1
#
_cell.length_a   1.000
_cell.length_b   1.000
_cell.length_c   1.000
_cell.angle_alpha   90.00
_cell.angle_beta   90.00
_cell.angle_gamma   90.00
#
_symmetry.space_group_name_H-M   'P 1'
#
loop_
_entity.id
_entity.type
_entity.pdbx_description
1 polymer ?
#
loop_
_entity_poly.entity_id
_entity_poly.type
_entity_poly.pdbx_seq_one_letter_code
_entity_poly.pdbx_strand_id
1 'polypeptide(L)'
;AAISDAAARAENMSGCALVSAVASVSGAHAATTYSKGIVAVGRPDKEIGQDDVERVLDASRVVAIPPDREVIHVLPREFVIDGCRGIRRPVGMSGIRLEVETCIITGSST
;
A
#
# COMPACT_ATOMS: atom_id res chain seq x y z
N ALA A 1 -22.19 6.96 20.43
CA ALA A 1 -22.16 6.32 21.77
C ALA A 1 -21.61 4.89 21.75
N ALA A 2 -21.91 4.07 20.73
CA ALA A 2 -21.48 2.66 20.70
C ALA A 2 -19.96 2.44 20.82
N ILE A 3 -19.14 3.25 20.16
CA ILE A 3 -17.67 3.11 20.21
C ILE A 3 -17.12 3.48 21.60
N SER A 4 -17.62 4.56 22.21
CA SER A 4 -17.18 5.00 23.55
C SER A 4 -17.54 3.98 24.64
N ASP A 5 -18.72 3.35 24.55
CA ASP A 5 -19.12 2.29 25.47
C ASP A 5 -18.27 1.03 25.29
N ALA A 6 -18.01 0.62 24.03
CA ALA A 6 -17.12 -0.50 23.75
C ALA A 6 -15.68 -0.26 24.25
N ALA A 7 -15.16 0.96 24.08
CA ALA A 7 -13.84 1.35 24.59
C ALA A 7 -13.79 1.29 26.14
N ALA A 8 -14.76 1.89 26.83
CA ALA A 8 -14.82 1.87 28.29
C ALA A 8 -14.93 0.45 28.87
N ARG A 9 -15.67 -0.44 28.20
CA ARG A 9 -15.75 -1.85 28.58
C ARG A 9 -14.41 -2.58 28.38
N ALA A 10 -13.71 -2.31 27.29
CA ALA A 10 -12.40 -2.90 27.02
C ALA A 10 -11.33 -2.42 28.01
N GLU A 11 -11.31 -1.15 28.40
CA GLU A 11 -10.43 -0.63 29.45
C GLU A 11 -10.72 -1.27 30.80
N ASN A 12 -12.00 -1.36 31.19
CA ASN A 12 -12.41 -2.01 32.44
C ASN A 12 -12.08 -3.51 32.47
N MET A 13 -12.24 -4.23 31.35
CA MET A 13 -11.92 -5.64 31.26
C MET A 13 -10.41 -5.92 31.25
N SER A 14 -9.63 -5.06 30.60
CA SER A 14 -8.18 -5.22 30.49
C SER A 14 -7.40 -4.67 31.69
N GLY A 15 -8.01 -3.76 32.47
CA GLY A 15 -7.36 -3.07 33.58
C GLY A 15 -6.29 -2.06 33.15
N CYS A 16 -6.21 -1.76 31.86
CA CYS A 16 -5.21 -0.89 31.24
C CYS A 16 -5.89 0.20 30.40
N ALA A 17 -5.26 1.38 30.32
CA ALA A 17 -5.73 2.46 29.46
C ALA A 17 -5.53 2.12 27.97
N LEU A 18 -6.52 2.47 27.14
CA LEU A 18 -6.51 2.21 25.71
C LEU A 18 -5.64 3.26 25.01
N VAL A 19 -4.53 2.83 24.40
CA VAL A 19 -3.57 3.74 23.74
C VAL A 19 -3.87 3.90 22.25
N SER A 20 -4.33 2.84 21.60
CA SER A 20 -4.63 2.82 20.16
C SER A 20 -5.62 1.71 19.84
N ALA A 21 -6.44 1.91 18.81
CA ALA A 21 -7.37 0.90 18.31
C ALA A 21 -7.21 0.74 16.80
N VAL A 22 -7.38 -0.49 16.32
CA VAL A 22 -7.51 -0.81 14.89
C VAL A 22 -8.98 -1.16 14.65
N ALA A 23 -9.64 -0.40 13.77
CA ALA A 23 -11.01 -0.66 13.35
C ALA A 23 -11.02 -1.07 11.88
N SER A 24 -11.72 -2.15 11.55
CA SER A 24 -11.96 -2.56 10.18
C SER A 24 -13.40 -2.22 9.78
N VAL A 25 -13.57 -1.51 8.68
CA VAL A 25 -14.90 -1.24 8.09
C VAL A 25 -15.08 -2.19 6.91
N SER A 26 -16.13 -3.03 6.99
CA SER A 26 -16.50 -3.97 5.93
C SER A 26 -17.81 -3.52 5.29
N GLY A 27 -17.85 -3.35 3.96
CA GLY A 27 -19.05 -2.95 3.23
C GLY A 27 -18.78 -2.48 1.80
N ALA A 28 -19.83 -2.11 1.06
CA ALA A 28 -19.75 -1.63 -0.33
C ALA A 28 -18.96 -0.32 -0.51
N HIS A 29 -18.49 0.27 0.59
CA HIS A 29 -17.72 1.50 0.66
C HIS A 29 -16.22 1.29 0.45
N ALA A 30 -15.71 0.05 0.52
CA ALA A 30 -14.32 -0.28 0.22
C ALA A 30 -14.20 -0.73 -1.25
N ALA A 31 -13.30 -0.10 -1.99
CA ALA A 31 -13.04 -0.45 -3.38
C ALA A 31 -11.55 -0.62 -3.62
N THR A 32 -11.23 -1.64 -4.41
CA THR A 32 -9.87 -1.96 -4.80
C THR A 32 -9.60 -1.46 -6.21
N THR A 33 -8.49 -0.78 -6.40
CA THR A 33 -8.00 -0.37 -7.72
C THR A 33 -6.56 -0.83 -7.87
N TYR A 34 -6.23 -1.34 -9.06
CA TYR A 34 -4.87 -1.74 -9.37
C TYR A 34 -4.16 -0.60 -10.08
N SER A 35 -2.92 -0.36 -9.67
CA SER A 35 -2.05 0.64 -10.27
C SER A 35 -0.74 0.01 -10.69
N LYS A 36 -0.08 0.63 -11.66
CA LYS A 36 1.23 0.22 -12.13
C LYS A 36 2.18 1.39 -12.08
N GLY A 37 3.28 1.22 -11.36
CA GLY A 37 4.42 2.13 -11.38
C GLY A 37 5.53 1.57 -12.25
N ILE A 38 6.24 2.42 -12.98
CA ILE A 38 7.37 2.04 -13.84
C ILE A 38 8.50 3.03 -13.60
N VAL A 39 9.71 2.53 -13.33
CA VAL A 39 10.92 3.32 -13.16
C VAL A 39 12.06 2.68 -13.96
N ALA A 40 12.88 3.53 -14.58
CA ALA A 40 14.13 3.10 -15.20
C ALA A 40 15.25 3.06 -14.14
N VAL A 41 15.97 1.95 -14.10
CA VAL A 41 17.15 1.78 -13.24
C VAL A 41 18.31 2.46 -13.92
N GLY A 42 18.75 3.60 -13.38
CA GLY A 42 19.74 4.47 -14.02
C GLY A 42 21.19 4.18 -13.63
N ARG A 43 21.44 3.16 -12.79
CA ARG A 43 22.78 2.88 -12.26
C ARG A 43 23.65 2.16 -13.30
N PRO A 44 24.98 2.41 -13.34
CA PRO A 44 25.88 1.78 -14.32
C PRO A 44 25.94 0.25 -14.20
N ASP A 45 25.81 -0.27 -12.98
CA ASP A 45 25.76 -1.69 -12.63
C ASP A 45 24.39 -2.33 -12.93
N LYS A 46 23.38 -1.52 -13.27
CA LYS A 46 21.98 -1.93 -13.46
C LYS A 46 21.39 -2.65 -12.24
N GLU A 47 21.99 -2.48 -11.06
CA GLU A 47 21.49 -3.11 -9.84
C GLU A 47 20.32 -2.32 -9.28
N ILE A 48 19.24 -3.02 -8.93
CA ILE A 48 18.07 -2.41 -8.30
C ILE A 48 18.37 -2.17 -6.82
N GLY A 49 18.47 -0.88 -6.48
CA GLY A 49 18.63 -0.43 -5.10
C GLY A 49 17.30 -0.24 -4.39
N GLN A 50 17.38 0.06 -3.09
CA GLN A 50 16.22 0.40 -2.28
C GLN A 50 15.54 1.70 -2.76
N ASP A 51 16.34 2.68 -3.20
CA ASP A 51 15.85 3.93 -3.77
C ASP A 51 14.98 3.70 -5.02
N ASP A 52 15.35 2.74 -5.87
CA ASP A 52 14.57 2.41 -7.07
C ASP A 52 13.23 1.76 -6.71
N VAL A 53 13.20 0.98 -5.63
CA VAL A 53 11.96 0.41 -5.06
C VAL A 53 11.05 1.50 -4.50
N GLU A 54 11.59 2.44 -3.73
CA GLU A 54 10.81 3.57 -3.21
C GLU A 54 10.24 4.42 -4.35
N ARG A 55 11.06 4.74 -5.36
CA ARG A 55 10.63 5.50 -6.54
C ARG A 55 9.54 4.79 -7.33
N VAL A 56 9.65 3.48 -7.54
CA VAL A 56 8.62 2.73 -8.31
C VAL A 56 7.32 2.61 -7.51
N LEU A 57 7.41 2.49 -6.19
CA LEU A 57 6.25 2.51 -5.30
C LEU A 57 5.55 3.87 -5.34
N ASP A 58 6.29 4.97 -5.25
CA ASP A 58 5.72 6.31 -5.35
C ASP A 58 5.08 6.57 -6.72
N ALA A 59 5.73 6.15 -7.80
CA ALA A 59 5.14 6.22 -9.14
C ALA A 59 3.83 5.45 -9.23
N SER A 60 3.73 4.29 -8.57
CA SER A 60 2.50 3.49 -8.55
C SER A 60 1.38 4.11 -7.70
N ARG A 61 1.70 5.01 -6.77
CA ARG A 61 0.71 5.70 -5.92
C ARG A 61 0.00 6.84 -6.63
N VAL A 62 0.55 7.32 -7.74
CA VAL A 62 -0.03 8.40 -8.55
C VAL A 62 -1.20 7.85 -9.38
N VAL A 63 -2.34 7.66 -8.72
CA VAL A 63 -3.60 7.26 -9.35
C VAL A 63 -4.60 8.39 -9.21
N ALA A 64 -5.38 8.62 -10.26
CA ALA A 64 -6.54 9.48 -10.20
C ALA A 64 -7.60 8.81 -9.32
N ILE A 65 -7.58 9.16 -8.04
CA ILE A 65 -8.59 8.71 -7.08
C ILE A 65 -9.74 9.72 -7.13
N PRO A 66 -10.99 9.26 -7.29
CA PRO A 66 -12.15 10.13 -7.23
C PRO A 66 -12.15 10.98 -5.94
N PRO A 67 -12.55 12.26 -6.00
CA PRO A 67 -12.47 13.16 -4.85
C PRO A 67 -13.38 12.75 -3.67
N ASP A 68 -14.35 11.86 -3.89
CA ASP A 68 -15.22 11.27 -2.86
C ASP A 68 -14.58 10.07 -2.12
N ARG A 69 -13.33 9.74 -2.44
CA ARG A 69 -12.64 8.56 -1.91
C ARG A 69 -11.27 8.87 -1.34
N GLU A 70 -10.94 8.18 -0.25
CA GLU A 70 -9.64 8.27 0.40
C GLU A 70 -8.86 6.95 0.30
N VAL A 71 -7.54 7.04 0.24
CA VAL A 71 -6.66 5.87 0.28
C VAL A 71 -6.58 5.34 1.70
N ILE A 72 -7.07 4.12 1.92
CA ILE A 72 -6.90 3.41 3.18
C ILE A 72 -5.55 2.69 3.17
N HIS A 73 -5.21 2.01 2.07
CA HIS A 73 -4.00 1.21 2.01
C HIS A 73 -3.42 1.08 0.61
N VAL A 74 -2.09 0.93 0.54
CA VAL A 74 -1.35 0.67 -0.71
C VAL A 74 -0.48 -0.56 -0.47
N LEU A 75 -0.72 -1.61 -1.25
CA LEU A 75 -0.05 -2.90 -1.10
C LEU A 75 0.68 -3.28 -2.39
N PRO A 76 2.02 -3.42 -2.39
CA PRO A 76 2.74 -3.99 -3.51
C PRO A 76 2.42 -5.48 -3.64
N ARG A 77 1.93 -5.87 -4.81
CA ARG A 77 1.52 -7.25 -5.08
C ARG A 77 2.61 -8.03 -5.80
N GLU A 78 3.24 -7.40 -6.79
CA GLU A 78 4.24 -8.03 -7.64
C GLU A 78 5.20 -6.99 -8.23
N PHE A 79 6.48 -7.34 -8.32
CA PHE A 79 7.46 -6.60 -9.10
C PHE A 79 7.73 -7.33 -10.42
N VAL A 80 8.02 -6.54 -11.45
CA VAL A 80 8.41 -7.04 -12.78
C VAL A 80 9.72 -6.37 -13.16
N ILE A 81 10.72 -7.16 -13.54
CA ILE A 81 12.02 -6.66 -13.99
C ILE A 81 12.22 -7.11 -15.43
N ASP A 82 12.38 -6.17 -16.37
CA ASP A 82 12.62 -6.46 -17.79
C ASP A 82 11.63 -7.48 -18.41
N GLY A 83 10.37 -7.49 -17.93
CA GLY A 83 9.32 -8.41 -18.36
C GLY A 83 9.20 -9.71 -17.56
N CYS A 84 10.17 -10.02 -16.69
CA CYS A 84 10.10 -11.15 -15.76
C CYS A 84 9.17 -10.82 -14.58
N ARG A 85 8.05 -11.53 -14.49
CA ARG A 85 7.05 -11.42 -13.43
C ARG A 85 7.33 -12.36 -12.25
N GLY A 86 6.62 -12.19 -11.15
CA GLY A 86 6.66 -13.06 -9.97
C GLY A 86 7.67 -12.63 -8.90
N ILE A 87 8.26 -11.44 -9.04
CA ILE A 87 9.36 -11.01 -8.19
C ILE A 87 8.80 -10.37 -6.93
N ARG A 88 9.15 -10.93 -5.77
CA ARG A 88 8.74 -10.42 -4.45
C ARG A 88 9.76 -9.46 -3.85
N ARG A 89 11.04 -9.69 -4.14
CA ARG A 89 12.17 -8.92 -3.62
C ARG A 89 13.06 -8.51 -4.79
N PRO A 90 12.88 -7.29 -5.34
CA PRO A 90 13.65 -6.83 -6.50
C PRO A 90 15.03 -6.29 -6.11
N VAL A 91 15.27 -5.95 -4.84
CA VAL A 91 16.54 -5.39 -4.36
C VAL A 91 17.68 -6.39 -4.58
N GLY A 92 18.78 -5.92 -5.19
CA GLY A 92 19.95 -6.74 -5.52
C GLY A 92 19.81 -7.55 -6.82
N MET A 93 18.68 -7.43 -7.53
CA MET A 93 18.53 -7.96 -8.88
C MET A 93 19.04 -6.94 -9.90
N SER A 94 19.49 -7.40 -11.06
CA SER A 94 19.90 -6.51 -12.16
C SER A 94 18.79 -6.37 -13.19
N GLY A 95 18.55 -5.14 -13.64
CA GLY A 95 17.60 -4.87 -14.71
C GLY A 95 17.62 -3.42 -15.17
N ILE A 96 17.00 -3.15 -16.32
CA ILE A 96 16.93 -1.79 -16.88
C ILE A 96 15.60 -1.13 -16.47
N ARG A 97 14.55 -1.94 -16.35
CA ARG A 97 13.19 -1.46 -16.06
C ARG A 97 12.61 -2.22 -14.88
N LEU A 98 12.25 -1.47 -13.84
CA LEU A 98 11.53 -1.97 -12.68
C LEU A 98 10.08 -1.50 -12.76
N GLU A 99 9.16 -2.44 -12.66
CA GLU A 99 7.73 -2.18 -12.58
C GLU A 99 7.18 -2.76 -11.28
N VAL A 100 6.12 -2.15 -10.77
CA VAL A 100 5.36 -2.67 -9.62
C VAL A 100 3.88 -2.63 -9.93
N GLU A 101 3.18 -3.71 -9.61
CA GLU A 101 1.72 -3.74 -9.55
C GLU A 101 1.30 -3.54 -8.10
N THR A 102 0.65 -2.41 -7.81
CA THR A 102 0.10 -2.12 -6.49
C THR A 102 -1.41 -2.26 -6.48
N CYS A 103 -1.89 -2.80 -5.37
CA CYS A 103 -3.28 -2.82 -5.00
C CYS A 103 -3.54 -1.63 -4.07
N ILE A 104 -4.39 -0.70 -4.52
CA ILE A 104 -4.80 0.46 -3.75
C ILE A 104 -6.21 0.18 -3.23
N ILE A 105 -6.34 0.22 -1.92
CA ILE A 105 -7.62 0.07 -1.21
C ILE A 105 -8.10 1.47 -0.88
N THR A 106 -9.27 1.83 -1.41
CA THR A 106 -9.93 3.11 -1.19
C THR A 106 -11.23 2.92 -0.40
N GLY A 107 -11.59 3.92 0.40
CA GLY A 107 -12.85 3.97 1.13
C GLY A 107 -13.69 5.16 0.67
N SER A 108 -15.03 5.04 0.75
CA SER A 108 -15.93 6.19 0.73
C SER A 108 -15.56 7.15 1.86
N SER A 109 -15.34 8.42 1.53
CA SER A 109 -15.09 9.46 2.54
C SER A 109 -16.38 9.97 3.21
N THR A 110 -17.55 9.44 2.80
CA THR A 110 -18.89 9.85 3.29
C THR A 110 -19.62 8.67 3.90
#